data_AF-A0A081FYF2-F1
#
_entry.id   AF-A0A081FYF2-F1
#
_cell.length_a   1.000
_cell.length_b   1.000
_cell.length_c   1.000
_cell.angle_alpha   90.00
_cell.angle_beta   90.00
_cell.angle_gamma   90.00
#
_symmetry.space_group_name_H-M   'P 1'
#
loop_
_entity.id
_entity.type
_entity.pdbx_description
1 polymer ?
#
loop_
_entity_poly.entity_id
_entity_poly.type
_entity_poly.pdbx_seq_one_letter_code
_entity_poly.pdbx_strand_id
1 'polypeptide(L)'
;MNIPSALQFVLAAIAIVLLVTALVIPPSKWIEYFKSKTGLGVLKGIVLALLFGAALAFGPKLFAAESGMFFKDASVYLGLDHLKDVSPQCEQGGVDDRWTSNLGVRMNIYQSADERFRTNAKYTHHSCMLGEDSEGYDAFGVELEYKFWQR
;
A
#
# COMPACT_ATOMS: atom_id res chain seq x y z
N MET A 1 -20.32 -1.71 -18.73
CA MET A 1 -18.92 -2.10 -19.03
C MET A 1 -18.26 -2.52 -17.73
N ASN A 2 -17.62 -3.69 -17.67
CA ASN A 2 -16.88 -4.12 -16.48
C ASN A 2 -15.52 -3.41 -16.44
N ILE A 3 -15.25 -2.67 -15.36
CA ILE A 3 -13.97 -1.99 -15.12
C ILE A 3 -12.95 -3.06 -14.71
N PRO A 4 -11.75 -3.16 -15.34
CA PRO A 4 -10.71 -4.11 -14.92
C PRO A 4 -10.33 -3.93 -13.44
N SER A 5 -10.08 -5.02 -12.72
CA SER A 5 -9.74 -4.99 -11.28
C SER A 5 -8.50 -4.13 -10.98
N ALA A 6 -7.49 -4.17 -11.86
CA ALA A 6 -6.33 -3.29 -11.76
C ALA A 6 -6.71 -1.80 -11.82
N LEU A 7 -7.66 -1.44 -12.70
CA LEU A 7 -8.14 -0.07 -12.78
C LEU A 7 -8.97 0.30 -11.54
N GLN A 8 -9.78 -0.63 -11.01
CA GLN A 8 -10.49 -0.42 -9.74
C GLN A 8 -9.52 -0.14 -8.59
N PHE A 9 -8.43 -0.91 -8.47
CA PHE A 9 -7.40 -0.73 -7.47
C PHE A 9 -6.74 0.65 -7.56
N VAL A 10 -6.33 1.06 -8.76
CA VAL A 10 -5.71 2.39 -9.00
C VAL A 10 -6.68 3.53 -8.66
N LEU A 11 -7.94 3.43 -9.11
CA LEU A 11 -8.96 4.44 -8.82
C LEU A 11 -9.28 4.53 -7.32
N ALA A 12 -9.36 3.39 -6.63
CA ALA A 12 -9.56 3.35 -5.18
C ALA A 12 -8.38 3.99 -4.43
N ALA A 13 -7.14 3.67 -4.81
CA ALA A 13 -5.94 4.26 -4.22
C ALA A 13 -5.93 5.79 -4.39
N ILE A 14 -6.20 6.29 -5.60
CA ILE A 14 -6.28 7.74 -5.87
C ILE A 14 -7.40 8.38 -5.04
N ALA A 15 -8.59 7.78 -5.00
CA ALA A 15 -9.71 8.32 -4.23
C ALA A 15 -9.39 8.42 -2.73
N ILE A 16 -8.73 7.40 -2.17
CA ILE A 16 -8.30 7.37 -0.77
C ILE A 16 -7.25 8.46 -0.50
N VAL A 17 -6.25 8.62 -1.38
CA VAL A 17 -5.24 9.69 -1.26
C VAL A 17 -5.89 11.06 -1.28
N LEU A 18 -6.80 11.32 -2.23
CA LEU A 18 -7.49 12.59 -2.35
C LEU A 18 -8.38 12.87 -1.14
N LEU A 19 -9.05 11.83 -0.62
CA LEU A 19 -9.88 11.95 0.58
C LEU A 19 -9.04 12.37 1.79
N VAL A 20 -7.92 11.68 2.06
CA VAL A 20 -7.05 12.04 3.19
C VAL A 20 -6.41 13.41 3.00
N THR A 21 -5.99 13.73 1.77
CA THR A 21 -5.50 15.08 1.44
C THR A 21 -6.55 16.15 1.74
N ALA A 22 -7.83 15.91 1.44
CA ALA A 22 -8.91 16.84 1.75
C ALA A 22 -9.20 16.98 3.24
N LEU A 23 -8.97 15.92 4.03
CA LEU A 23 -9.16 15.93 5.47
C LEU A 23 -8.03 16.66 6.21
N VAL A 24 -6.80 16.54 5.71
CA VAL A 24 -5.59 17.09 6.35
C VAL A 24 -5.29 18.50 5.86
N ILE A 25 -5.39 18.75 4.55
CA ILE A 25 -4.97 19.99 3.91
C ILE A 25 -6.20 20.68 3.30
N PRO A 26 -6.47 21.96 3.64
CA PRO A 26 -7.57 22.67 3.01
C PRO A 26 -7.32 22.81 1.49
N PRO A 27 -8.36 22.67 0.64
CA PRO A 27 -8.21 22.70 -0.82
C PRO A 27 -7.45 23.92 -1.37
N SER A 28 -7.56 25.07 -0.71
CA SER A 28 -6.86 26.30 -1.07
C SER A 28 -5.33 26.19 -0.99
N LYS A 29 -4.80 25.26 -0.18
CA LYS A 29 -3.35 25.05 0.03
C LYS A 29 -2.78 23.87 -0.75
N TRP A 30 -3.61 23.13 -1.49
CA TRP A 30 -3.14 21.92 -2.20
C TRP A 30 -2.05 22.21 -3.21
N ILE A 31 -2.24 23.26 -4.02
CA ILE A 31 -1.26 23.65 -5.04
C ILE A 31 0.08 24.04 -4.40
N GLU A 32 0.03 24.75 -3.27
CA GLU A 32 1.24 25.14 -2.53
C GLU A 32 1.95 23.91 -1.95
N TYR A 33 1.19 23.01 -1.32
CA TYR A 33 1.71 21.77 -0.76
C TYR A 33 2.38 20.89 -1.82
N PHE A 34 1.72 20.60 -2.94
CA PHE A 34 2.29 19.74 -4.00
C PHE A 34 3.42 20.41 -4.79
N LYS A 35 3.67 21.72 -4.59
CA LYS A 35 4.87 22.41 -5.08
C LYS A 35 6.04 22.36 -4.08
N SER A 36 5.77 22.06 -2.81
CA SER A 36 6.82 21.89 -1.81
C SER A 36 7.67 20.64 -2.08
N LYS A 37 8.87 20.59 -1.50
CA LYS A 37 9.76 19.42 -1.60
C LYS A 37 9.07 18.16 -1.08
N THR A 38 8.37 18.25 0.04
CA THR A 38 7.64 17.14 0.69
C THR A 38 6.48 16.66 -0.19
N GLY A 39 5.61 17.58 -0.64
CA GLY A 39 4.48 17.22 -1.52
C GLY A 39 4.91 16.63 -2.86
N LEU A 40 6.02 17.10 -3.45
CA LEU A 40 6.62 16.47 -4.62
C LEU A 40 7.17 15.08 -4.33
N GLY A 41 7.74 14.86 -3.14
CA GLY A 41 8.19 13.55 -2.66
C GLY A 41 7.02 12.57 -2.58
N VAL A 42 5.93 12.99 -1.91
CA VAL A 42 4.70 12.20 -1.79
C VAL A 42 4.11 11.86 -3.17
N LEU A 43 4.02 12.85 -4.08
CA LEU A 43 3.51 12.61 -5.43
C LEU A 43 4.37 11.61 -6.21
N LYS A 44 5.71 11.70 -6.10
CA LYS A 44 6.63 10.72 -6.68
C LYS A 44 6.41 9.32 -6.09
N GLY A 45 6.24 9.23 -4.78
CA GLY A 45 5.94 7.98 -4.08
C GLY A 45 4.66 7.32 -4.60
N ILE A 46 3.57 8.09 -4.72
CA ILE A 46 2.29 7.61 -5.25
C ILE A 46 2.46 7.11 -6.69
N VAL A 47 3.10 7.91 -7.57
CA VAL A 47 3.30 7.52 -8.97
C VAL A 47 4.14 6.23 -9.06
N LEU A 48 5.22 6.14 -8.28
CA LEU A 48 6.08 4.96 -8.27
C LEU A 48 5.34 3.72 -7.76
N ALA A 49 4.54 3.87 -6.70
CA ALA A 49 3.69 2.80 -6.16
C ALA A 49 2.70 2.25 -7.20
N LEU A 50 2.04 3.14 -7.93
CA LEU A 50 1.10 2.77 -8.99
C LEU A 50 1.80 2.08 -10.18
N LEU A 51 2.96 2.60 -10.60
CA LEU A 51 3.76 1.98 -11.66
C LEU A 51 4.28 0.61 -11.26
N PHE A 52 4.75 0.46 -10.02
CA PHE A 52 5.22 -0.81 -9.48
C PHE A 52 4.08 -1.84 -9.39
N GLY A 53 2.91 -1.43 -8.87
CA GLY A 53 1.72 -2.28 -8.82
C GLY A 53 1.25 -2.71 -10.22
N ALA A 54 1.25 -1.80 -11.19
CA ALA A 54 0.96 -2.13 -12.59
C ALA A 54 1.99 -3.12 -13.14
N ALA A 55 3.29 -2.88 -12.96
CA ALA A 55 4.35 -3.75 -13.42
C ALA A 55 4.22 -5.17 -12.86
N LEU A 56 3.84 -5.33 -11.59
CA LEU A 56 3.59 -6.64 -10.99
C LEU A 56 2.32 -7.30 -11.48
N ALA A 57 1.25 -6.53 -11.72
CA ALA A 57 0.01 -7.05 -12.28
C ALA A 57 0.20 -7.62 -13.70
N PHE A 58 1.15 -7.08 -14.47
CA PHE A 58 1.47 -7.54 -15.83
C PHE A 58 2.72 -8.44 -15.91
N GLY A 59 3.54 -8.51 -14.86
CA GLY A 59 4.92 -8.99 -14.89
C GLY A 59 5.10 -10.51 -14.95
N PRO A 60 4.45 -11.33 -14.12
CA PRO A 60 4.63 -12.77 -14.25
C PRO A 60 3.35 -13.60 -14.10
N LYS A 61 2.90 -14.16 -15.24
CA LYS A 61 2.31 -15.52 -15.25
C LYS A 61 3.38 -16.61 -15.00
N LEU A 62 4.66 -16.23 -14.97
CA LEU A 62 5.84 -17.10 -14.89
C LEU A 62 5.99 -17.87 -13.57
N PHE A 63 5.39 -17.39 -12.48
CA PHE A 63 5.48 -18.03 -11.15
C PHE A 63 4.15 -18.60 -10.65
N ALA A 64 3.06 -18.42 -11.41
CA ALA A 64 1.76 -18.92 -11.03
C ALA A 64 1.71 -20.43 -11.27
N ALA A 65 1.76 -21.23 -10.20
CA ALA A 65 1.48 -22.65 -10.30
C ALA A 65 -0.02 -22.84 -10.59
N GLU A 66 -0.36 -23.49 -11.71
CA GLU A 66 -1.77 -23.72 -12.12
C GLU A 66 -2.55 -24.59 -11.11
N SER A 67 -1.85 -25.35 -10.28
CA SER A 67 -2.44 -26.16 -9.20
C SER A 67 -1.43 -26.43 -8.09
N GLY A 68 -1.90 -26.40 -6.83
CA GLY A 68 -1.08 -26.76 -5.68
C GLY A 68 -1.33 -25.89 -4.44
N MET A 69 -0.74 -26.31 -3.32
CA MET A 69 -0.75 -25.58 -2.06
C MET A 69 0.35 -24.52 -1.96
N PHE A 70 1.20 -24.36 -2.99
CA PHE A 70 2.37 -23.48 -2.95
C PHE A 70 2.37 -22.50 -4.14
N PHE A 71 2.87 -21.27 -3.94
CA PHE A 71 3.02 -20.24 -4.98
C PHE A 71 1.74 -19.97 -5.79
N LYS A 72 0.58 -20.01 -5.10
CA LYS A 72 -0.72 -19.90 -5.75
C LYS A 72 -0.99 -18.52 -6.34
N ASP A 73 -0.51 -17.48 -5.67
CA ASP A 73 -0.73 -16.11 -6.10
C ASP A 73 0.35 -15.16 -5.57
N ALA A 74 0.35 -13.96 -6.16
CA ALA A 74 1.00 -12.79 -5.63
C ALA A 74 -0.03 -11.65 -5.58
N SER A 75 0.11 -10.75 -4.62
CA SER A 75 -0.76 -9.59 -4.46
C SER A 75 0.03 -8.34 -4.12
N VAL A 76 -0.47 -7.21 -4.57
CA VAL A 76 -0.11 -5.88 -4.06
C VAL A 76 -1.17 -5.49 -3.04
N TYR A 77 -0.76 -4.82 -1.96
CA TYR A 77 -1.66 -4.19 -1.04
C TYR A 77 -1.23 -2.74 -0.78
N LEU A 78 -2.22 -1.89 -0.56
CA LEU A 78 -2.06 -0.53 -0.10
C LEU A 78 -3.01 -0.33 1.08
N GLY A 79 -2.51 0.24 2.16
CA GLY A 79 -3.29 0.59 3.35
C GLY A 79 -2.94 1.99 3.80
N LEU A 80 -3.88 2.58 4.55
CA LEU A 80 -3.69 3.80 5.31
C LEU A 80 -4.15 3.53 6.74
N ASP A 81 -3.34 4.00 7.68
CA ASP A 81 -3.65 3.91 9.11
C ASP A 81 -3.67 5.32 9.70
N HIS A 82 -4.66 5.58 10.56
CA HIS A 82 -4.68 6.79 11.37
C HIS A 82 -4.36 6.43 12.82
N LEU A 83 -3.28 6.99 13.33
CA LEU A 83 -2.84 6.76 14.69
C LEU A 83 -3.53 7.72 15.66
N LYS A 84 -3.77 7.25 16.89
CA LYS A 84 -4.31 8.09 17.97
C LYS A 84 -3.30 9.16 18.40
N ASP A 85 -2.04 8.76 18.44
CA ASP A 85 -0.89 9.58 18.80
C ASP A 85 0.00 9.82 17.58
N VAL A 86 1.05 10.61 17.75
CA VAL A 86 2.05 10.88 16.70
C VAL A 86 2.70 9.56 16.27
N SER A 87 2.77 9.33 14.97
CA SER A 87 3.46 8.18 14.40
C SER A 87 4.96 8.32 14.61
N PRO A 88 5.66 7.27 15.09
CA PRO A 88 7.12 7.29 15.16
C PRO A 88 7.77 7.36 13.77
N GLN A 89 7.00 7.13 12.70
CA GLN A 89 7.48 7.22 11.33
C GLN A 89 7.43 8.64 10.80
N CYS A 90 6.71 9.55 11.46
CA CYS A 90 6.47 10.90 10.95
C CYS A 90 7.19 11.96 11.76
N GLU A 91 7.78 12.90 11.03
CA GLU A 91 8.33 14.12 11.62
C GLU A 91 7.22 14.90 12.35
N GLN A 92 7.45 15.14 13.64
CA GLN A 92 6.46 15.78 14.51
C GLN A 92 6.23 17.24 14.12
N GLY A 93 4.97 17.66 14.06
CA GLY A 93 4.62 19.05 13.73
C GLY A 93 4.75 19.38 12.24
N GLY A 94 4.92 18.38 11.38
CA GLY A 94 4.81 18.50 9.93
C GLY A 94 3.37 18.75 9.45
N VAL A 95 3.14 18.55 8.15
CA VAL A 95 1.80 18.71 7.53
C VAL A 95 0.81 17.72 8.12
N ASP A 96 1.27 16.51 8.41
CA ASP A 96 0.54 15.48 9.12
C ASP A 96 1.54 14.53 9.79
N ASP A 97 1.22 14.12 11.01
CA ASP A 97 2.04 13.22 11.81
C ASP A 97 1.25 12.02 12.37
N ARG A 98 0.03 11.79 11.86
CA ARG A 98 -0.85 10.70 12.32
C ARG A 98 -1.37 9.80 11.23
N TRP A 99 -1.40 10.22 9.97
CA TRP A 99 -1.71 9.34 8.85
C TRP A 99 -0.45 8.72 8.29
N THR A 100 -0.38 7.40 8.37
CA THR A 100 0.67 6.61 7.73
C THR A 100 0.09 5.87 6.54
N SER A 101 0.95 5.56 5.58
CA SER A 101 0.66 4.72 4.44
C SER A 101 1.54 3.48 4.47
N ASN A 102 0.97 2.38 4.00
CA ASN A 102 1.69 1.13 3.83
C ASN A 102 1.43 0.60 2.43
N LEU A 103 2.49 0.28 1.70
CA LEU A 103 2.43 -0.36 0.40
C LEU A 103 3.27 -1.62 0.47
N GLY A 104 2.79 -2.71 -0.09
CA GLY A 104 3.61 -3.89 -0.15
C GLY A 104 3.17 -4.91 -1.16
N VAL A 105 3.99 -5.95 -1.24
CA VAL A 105 3.75 -7.14 -2.05
C VAL A 105 3.74 -8.36 -1.17
N ARG A 106 2.88 -9.31 -1.50
CA ARG A 106 2.86 -10.64 -0.92
C ARG A 106 2.99 -11.65 -2.03
N MET A 107 3.79 -12.67 -1.81
CA MET A 107 3.83 -13.87 -2.64
C MET A 107 3.45 -15.04 -1.75
N ASN A 108 2.43 -15.79 -2.15
CA ASN A 108 2.04 -16.97 -1.40
C ASN A 108 3.19 -17.99 -1.42
N ILE A 109 3.59 -18.48 -0.25
CA ILE A 109 4.51 -19.62 -0.13
C ILE A 109 3.67 -20.88 0.02
N TYR A 110 2.72 -20.89 0.94
CA TYR A 110 1.87 -22.02 1.25
C TYR A 110 0.42 -21.59 1.52
N GLN A 111 -0.54 -22.42 1.14
CA GLN A 111 -1.95 -22.31 1.51
C GLN A 111 -2.49 -23.70 1.93
N SER A 112 -3.20 -23.75 3.06
CA SER A 112 -3.86 -24.98 3.52
C SER A 112 -4.94 -25.44 2.54
N ALA A 113 -5.27 -26.74 2.58
CA ALA A 113 -6.28 -27.33 1.71
C ALA A 113 -7.68 -26.72 1.88
N ASP A 114 -8.01 -26.24 3.08
CA ASP A 114 -9.27 -25.55 3.38
C ASP A 114 -9.22 -24.04 3.10
N GLU A 115 -8.11 -23.55 2.54
CA GLU A 115 -7.84 -22.16 2.19
C GLU A 115 -7.84 -21.13 3.34
N ARG A 116 -7.94 -21.58 4.59
CA ARG A 116 -8.03 -20.71 5.76
C ARG A 116 -6.68 -20.23 6.27
N PHE A 117 -5.63 -21.03 6.11
CA PHE A 117 -4.29 -20.69 6.56
C PHE A 117 -3.37 -20.45 5.38
N ARG A 118 -2.57 -19.38 5.44
CA ARG A 118 -1.59 -19.04 4.41
C ARG A 118 -0.30 -18.54 5.04
N THR A 119 0.81 -18.90 4.40
CA THR A 119 2.12 -18.33 4.66
C THR A 119 2.55 -17.55 3.42
N ASN A 120 2.96 -16.30 3.58
CA ASN A 120 3.39 -15.46 2.47
C ASN A 120 4.81 -14.93 2.71
N ALA A 121 5.63 -14.86 1.67
CA ALA A 121 6.75 -13.93 1.64
C ALA A 121 6.17 -12.53 1.42
N LYS A 122 6.68 -11.52 2.12
CA LYS A 122 6.23 -10.15 1.94
C LYS A 122 7.36 -9.15 1.90
N TYR A 123 7.10 -8.06 1.19
CA TYR A 123 7.82 -6.81 1.33
C TYR A 123 6.81 -5.72 1.68
N THR A 124 7.20 -4.82 2.58
CA THR A 124 6.40 -3.65 2.96
C THR A 124 7.29 -2.43 2.97
N HIS A 125 6.77 -1.36 2.38
CA HIS A 125 7.22 0.01 2.55
C HIS A 125 6.21 0.70 3.47
N HIS A 126 6.70 1.41 4.48
CA HIS A 126 5.88 2.19 5.40
C HIS A 126 6.40 3.62 5.43
N SER A 127 5.49 4.58 5.28
CA SER A 127 5.80 6.01 5.22
C SER A 127 4.66 6.84 5.77
N CYS A 128 4.91 8.13 5.97
CA CYS A 128 3.90 9.12 6.26
C CYS A 128 3.11 9.43 5.01
N MET A 129 1.80 9.58 5.18
CA MET A 129 0.90 9.76 4.04
C MET A 129 1.09 11.12 3.37
N LEU A 130 1.17 12.18 4.18
CA LEU A 130 1.36 13.57 3.74
C LEU A 130 2.49 14.30 4.50
N GLY A 131 3.07 13.64 5.49
CA GLY A 131 4.20 14.15 6.27
C GLY A 131 5.56 13.84 5.63
N GLU A 132 6.61 14.29 6.28
CA GLU A 132 7.97 13.82 6.01
C GLU A 132 8.25 12.61 6.89
N ASP A 133 8.88 11.60 6.30
CA ASP A 133 9.30 10.40 7.03
C ASP A 133 10.46 10.79 7.96
N SER A 134 10.35 10.43 9.24
CA SER A 134 11.46 10.57 10.19
C SER A 134 12.50 9.48 10.01
N GLU A 135 12.03 8.25 9.76
CA GLU A 135 12.85 7.08 9.47
C GLU A 135 12.23 6.30 8.31
N GLY A 136 13.06 5.76 7.43
CA GLY A 136 12.59 4.89 6.35
C GLY A 136 12.37 3.47 6.88
N TYR A 137 11.15 2.96 6.80
CA TYR A 137 10.84 1.58 7.21
C TYR A 137 10.42 0.71 6.01
N ASP A 138 11.43 0.07 5.42
CA ASP A 138 11.27 -0.94 4.38
C ASP A 138 11.67 -2.30 4.94
N ALA A 139 10.78 -3.29 4.83
CA ALA A 139 11.01 -4.60 5.43
C ALA A 139 10.59 -5.75 4.52
N PHE A 140 11.50 -6.72 4.38
CA PHE A 140 11.18 -8.07 3.91
C PHE A 140 10.80 -8.95 5.10
N GLY A 141 9.87 -9.87 4.90
CA GLY A 141 9.47 -10.78 5.96
C GLY A 141 8.59 -11.92 5.52
N VAL A 142 8.13 -12.67 6.51
CA VAL A 142 7.17 -13.76 6.36
C VAL A 142 5.89 -13.38 7.10
N GLU A 143 4.75 -13.62 6.49
CA GLU A 143 3.43 -13.36 7.04
C GLU A 143 2.67 -14.68 7.22
N LEU A 144 1.99 -14.81 8.34
CA LEU A 144 1.02 -15.87 8.60
C LEU A 144 -0.37 -15.25 8.60
N GLU A 145 -1.25 -15.72 7.74
CA GLU A 145 -2.65 -15.29 7.64
C GLU A 145 -3.57 -16.45 8.02
N TYR A 146 -4.55 -16.19 8.89
CA TYR A 146 -5.62 -17.13 9.22
C TYR A 146 -6.99 -16.49 9.07
N LYS A 147 -7.85 -17.09 8.25
CA LYS A 147 -9.21 -16.63 7.97
C LYS A 147 -10.20 -17.33 8.90
N PHE A 148 -10.81 -16.56 9.80
CA PHE A 148 -11.86 -17.06 10.69
C PHE A 148 -13.15 -17.43 9.94
N TRP A 149 -13.44 -16.77 8.83
CA TRP A 149 -14.60 -17.04 7.98
C TRP A 149 -14.24 -16.87 6.49
N GLN A 150 -14.84 -17.71 5.64
CA GLN A 150 -14.91 -17.57 4.18
C GLN A 150 -16.36 -17.80 3.73
N ARG A 151 -16.81 -17.04 2.73
CA ARG A 151 -18.16 -17.14 2.13
C ARG A 151 -18.05 -17.74 0.74
#